data_AF-A0A1G6HGL6-F1
#
_entry.id   AF-A0A1G6HGL6-F1
#
_cell.length_a   1.000
_cell.length_b   1.000
_cell.length_c   1.000
_cell.angle_alpha   90.00
_cell.angle_beta   90.00
_cell.angle_gamma   90.00
#
_symmetry.space_group_name_H-M   'P 1'
#
loop_
_entity.id
_entity.type
_entity.pdbx_description
1 polymer ?
#
loop_
_entity_poly.entity_id
_entity_poly.type
_entity_poly.pdbx_seq_one_letter_code
_entity_poly.pdbx_strand_id
1 'polypeptide(L)' 'MIDMDMNIEVKRQEMMMLAEKHGLNASQTVKCSQELDSLLNHLQEYRASCNENTRELLCS' A
#
# COMPACT_ATOMS: atom_id res chain seq x y z
N MET A 1 -5.36 -0.80 16.00
CA MET A 1 -4.05 -0.63 15.32
C MET A 1 -3.65 -1.89 14.55
N ILE A 2 -3.92 -3.09 15.06
CA ILE A 2 -3.67 -4.38 14.36
C ILE A 2 -4.43 -4.51 13.02
N ASP A 3 -5.63 -3.94 12.90
CA ASP A 3 -6.47 -4.15 11.71
C ASP A 3 -5.92 -3.52 10.42
N MET A 4 -5.19 -2.41 10.51
CA MET A 4 -4.67 -1.71 9.33
C MET A 4 -3.48 -2.46 8.71
N ASP A 5 -2.59 -2.99 9.55
CA ASP A 5 -1.46 -3.82 9.10
C ASP A 5 -1.96 -5.14 8.46
N MET A 6 -3.03 -5.73 9.01
CA MET A 6 -3.66 -6.93 8.44
C MET A 6 -4.25 -6.65 7.05
N ASN A 7 -4.95 -5.53 6.87
CA ASN A 7 -5.54 -5.16 5.58
C ASN A 7 -4.46 -4.95 4.50
N ILE A 8 -3.32 -4.35 4.87
CA ILE A 8 -2.19 -4.16 3.95
C ILE A 8 -1.62 -5.51 3.51
N GLU A 9 -1.39 -6.45 4.43
CA GLU A 9 -0.82 -7.75 4.06
C GLU A 9 -1.79 -8.57 3.21
N VAL A 10 -3.09 -8.57 3.52
CA VAL A 10 -4.11 -9.22 2.69
C VAL A 10 -4.10 -8.64 1.27
N LYS A 11 -4.03 -7.32 1.13
CA LYS A 11 -4.02 -6.66 -0.17
C LYS A 11 -2.71 -6.92 -0.94
N ARG A 12 -1.58 -7.03 -0.23
CA ARG A 12 -0.29 -7.40 -0.81
C ARG A 12 -0.31 -8.82 -1.38
N GLN A 13 -0.88 -9.77 -0.64
CA GLN A 13 -1.08 -11.14 -1.10
C GLN A 13 -1.99 -11.20 -2.34
N GLU A 14 -3.09 -10.44 -2.34
CA GLU A 14 -3.97 -10.31 -3.50
C GLU A 14 -3.23 -9.80 -4.75
N MET A 15 -2.42 -8.74 -4.60
CA MET A 15 -1.63 -8.19 -5.69
C MET A 15 -0.63 -9.21 -6.24
N MET A 16 0.05 -9.96 -5.37
CA MET A 16 0.98 -11.02 -5.79
C MET A 16 0.27 -12.11 -6.58
N MET A 17 -0.88 -12.58 -6.12
CA MET A 17 -1.67 -13.58 -6.85
C MET A 17 -2.13 -13.07 -8.22
N LEU A 18 -2.56 -11.81 -8.31
CA LEU A 18 -2.95 -11.20 -9.58
C LEU A 18 -1.75 -11.01 -10.51
N ALA A 19 -0.59 -10.62 -9.99
CA ALA A 19 0.65 -10.50 -10.75
C ALA A 19 1.12 -11.84 -11.32
N GLU A 20 1.05 -12.91 -10.51
CA GLU A 20 1.40 -14.26 -10.96
C GLU A 20 0.43 -14.77 -12.03
N LYS A 21 -0.88 -14.52 -11.86
CA LYS A 21 -1.93 -15.03 -12.74
C LYS A 21 -2.10 -14.23 -14.04
N HIS A 22 -1.99 -12.91 -13.97
CA HIS A 22 -2.33 -12.00 -15.07
C HIS A 22 -1.14 -11.16 -15.55
N GLY A 23 -0.02 -11.16 -14.81
CA GLY A 23 1.11 -10.29 -15.05
C GLY A 23 0.99 -8.94 -14.34
N LEU A 24 2.12 -8.24 -14.19
CA LEU A 24 2.21 -6.96 -13.49
C LEU A 24 1.46 -5.83 -14.20
N ASN A 25 1.40 -5.88 -15.54
CA ASN A 25 0.76 -4.85 -16.36
C ASN A 25 -0.74 -5.09 -16.58
N ALA A 26 -1.31 -6.18 -16.05
CA ALA A 26 -2.74 -6.41 -16.15
C ALA A 26 -3.49 -5.32 -15.37
N SER A 27 -4.56 -4.79 -15.97
CA SER A 27 -5.35 -3.72 -15.36
C SER A 27 -5.83 -4.08 -13.95
N GLN A 28 -6.10 -5.35 -13.67
CA GLN A 28 -6.50 -5.83 -12.34
C GLN A 28 -5.34 -5.77 -11.33
N THR A 29 -4.13 -6.16 -11.73
CA THR A 29 -2.91 -6.08 -10.90
C THR A 29 -2.53 -4.63 -10.64
N VAL A 30 -2.58 -3.77 -11.67
CA VAL A 30 -2.32 -2.32 -11.55
C VAL A 30 -3.34 -1.65 -10.64
N LYS A 31 -4.62 -2.02 -10.75
CA LYS A 31 -5.65 -1.50 -9.85
C LYS A 31 -5.40 -1.96 -8.40
N CYS A 32 -5.04 -3.22 -8.22
CA CYS A 32 -4.70 -3.77 -6.90
C CYS A 32 -3.47 -3.06 -6.29
N SER A 33 -2.45 -2.75 -7.09
CA SER A 33 -1.28 -2.00 -6.62
C SER A 33 -1.64 -0.57 -6.19
N GLN A 34 -2.49 0.13 -6.94
CA GLN A 34 -2.97 1.46 -6.58
C GLN A 34 -3.79 1.45 -5.28
N GLU A 35 -4.62 0.44 -5.07
CA GLU A 35 -5.37 0.26 -3.82
C GLU A 35 -4.44 -0.02 -2.64
N LEU A 36 -3.40 -0.84 -2.83
CA LEU A 36 -2.38 -1.10 -1.83
C LEU A 36 -1.56 0.17 -1.50
N ASP A 37 -1.14 0.93 -2.50
CA ASP A 37 -0.43 2.20 -2.32
C ASP A 37 -1.26 3.21 -1.53
N SER A 38 -2.57 3.30 -1.79
CA SER A 38 -3.47 4.17 -1.03
C SER A 38 -3.53 3.80 0.46
N LEU A 39 -3.58 2.50 0.78
CA LEU A 39 -3.55 2.01 2.17
C LEU A 39 -2.20 2.35 2.85
N LEU A 40 -1.09 2.20 2.13
CA LEU A 40 0.24 2.55 2.63
C LEU A 40 0.37 4.05 2.88
N ASN A 41 -0.14 4.89 1.97
CA ASN A 41 -0.14 6.34 2.11
C ASN A 41 -0.95 6.77 3.34
N HIS A 42 -2.15 6.23 3.55
CA HIS A 42 -2.94 6.53 4.74
C HIS A 42 -2.24 6.10 6.04
N LEU A 43 -1.55 4.94 6.04
CA LEU A 43 -0.76 4.51 7.20
C LEU A 43 0.43 5.46 7.44
N GLN A 44 1.09 5.92 6.38
CA GLN A 44 2.19 6.88 6.47
C GLN A 44 1.70 8.23 6.99
N GLU A 45 0.56 8.72 6.51
CA GLU A 45 -0.08 9.94 6.99
C GLU A 45 -0.51 9.83 8.45
N TYR A 46 -1.11 8.70 8.84
CA TYR A 46 -1.47 8.43 10.23
C TYR A 46 -0.23 8.45 11.14
N ARG A 47 0.84 7.74 10.74
CA ARG A 47 2.12 7.72 11.46
C ARG A 47 2.76 9.11 11.52
N ALA A 48 2.69 9.89 10.44
CA ALA A 48 3.18 11.26 10.39
C ALA A 48 2.36 12.22 11.27
N SER A 49 1.04 12.04 11.34
CA SER A 49 0.16 12.84 12.21
C SER A 49 0.43 12.59 13.69
N CYS A 50 0.92 11.39 14.04
CA CYS A 50 1.35 11.06 15.40
C CYS A 50 2.84 11.42 15.66
N ASN A 51 3.65 11.76 14.64
CA ASN A 51 5.07 12.10 14.75
C ASN A 51 5.37 13.42 14.01
N GLU A 52 5.23 14.57 14.68
CA GLU A 52 5.54 15.90 14.12
C GLU A 52 7.04 16.17 13.81
N ASN A 53 7.94 15.18 13.76
CA ASN A 53 9.40 15.44 13.74
C ASN A 53 10.26 14.81 12.62
N THR A 54 9.73 14.22 11.55
CA THR A 54 10.63 13.78 10.45
C THR A 54 9.93 13.77 9.09
N ARG A 55 9.77 14.94 8.47
CA ARG A 55 9.33 15.10 7.07
C ARG A 55 10.43 15.76 6.25
N GLU A 56 11.43 14.97 5.87
CA GLU A 56 12.22 15.25 4.68
C GLU A 56 12.50 13.91 3.98
N LEU A 57 12.31 13.90 2.67
CA LEU A 57 12.43 12.79 1.72
C LEU A 57 11.32 11.73 1.76
N LEU A 58 10.44 11.79 0.75
CA LEU A 58 10.18 10.69 -0.19
C LEU A 58 9.18 11.17 -1.28
N CYS A 59 9.59 12.18 -2.04
CA CYS A 59 8.98 12.45 -3.35
C CYS A 59 10.06 12.98 -4.29
N SER A 60 10.61 12.08 -5.12
CA SER A 60 11.36 12.35 -6.35
C SER A 60 11.13 11.18 -7.28
#